data_AF-A0A8S3ZP64-F1
#
_entry.id   AF-A0A8S3ZP64-F1
#
_cell.length_a   1.000
_cell.length_b   1.000
_cell.length_c   1.000
_cell.angle_alpha   90.00
_cell.angle_beta   90.00
_cell.angle_gamma   90.00
#
_symmetry.space_group_name_H-M   'P 1'
#
loop_
_entity.id
_entity.type
_entity.pdbx_description
1 polymer ?
#
loop_
_entity_poly.entity_id
_entity_poly.type
_entity_poly.pdbx_seq_one_letter_code
_entity_poly.pdbx_strand_id
1 'polypeptide(L)'
;MLATLMNALALQSGFELIHMKARVQSAIRIDAKVSENYVLEKAINALERGEVVIFGGGTGRPYFTTDTTATLVASELKADLILLGKNGVDGIYDADPRLHKAARRFDAITWDQILQLNLKVIDATAASMARDNNIELICFDINEKDALMRATTGAITHTKVTR
;
A
#
# COMPACT_ATOMS: atom_id res chain seq x y z
N MET A 1 -5.13 -0.95 -14.51
CA MET A 1 -3.71 -0.53 -14.66
C MET A 1 -3.58 0.88 -15.22
N LEU A 2 -4.18 1.23 -16.37
CA LEU A 2 -4.13 2.64 -16.85
C LEU A 2 -4.81 3.62 -15.88
N ALA A 3 -5.93 3.24 -15.26
CA ALA A 3 -6.58 4.08 -14.24
C ALA A 3 -5.67 4.38 -13.03
N THR A 4 -4.86 3.41 -12.58
CA THR A 4 -3.92 3.65 -11.47
C THR A 4 -2.78 4.57 -11.90
N LEU A 5 -2.39 4.52 -13.17
CA LEU A 5 -1.41 5.45 -13.73
C LEU A 5 -1.96 6.88 -13.84
N MET A 6 -3.22 7.05 -14.25
CA MET A 6 -3.89 8.36 -14.23
C MET A 6 -3.95 8.96 -12.82
N ASN A 7 -4.32 8.13 -11.82
CA ASN A 7 -4.31 8.56 -10.42
C ASN A 7 -2.90 8.92 -9.93
N ALA A 8 -1.88 8.17 -10.35
CA ALA A 8 -0.49 8.45 -10.00
C ALA A 8 -0.03 9.81 -10.53
N LEU A 9 -0.38 10.15 -11.77
CA LEU A 9 -0.07 11.46 -12.37
C LEU A 9 -0.81 12.60 -11.66
N ALA A 10 -2.08 12.40 -11.31
CA ALA A 10 -2.83 13.38 -10.53
C ALA A 10 -2.20 13.61 -9.15
N LEU A 11 -1.77 12.54 -8.47
CA LEU A 11 -1.10 12.62 -7.18
C LEU A 11 0.27 13.29 -7.28
N GLN A 12 1.04 13.00 -8.33
CA GLN A 12 2.30 13.69 -8.61
C GLN A 12 2.09 15.20 -8.74
N SER A 13 1.10 15.61 -9.53
CA SER A 13 0.76 17.03 -9.68
C SER A 13 0.38 17.67 -8.34
N GLY A 14 -0.36 16.96 -7.49
CA GLY A 14 -0.67 17.40 -6.13
C GLY A 14 0.56 17.65 -5.26
N PHE A 15 1.56 16.77 -5.31
CA PHE A 15 2.83 16.97 -4.60
C PHE A 15 3.65 18.15 -5.17
N GLU A 16 3.69 18.28 -6.50
CA GLU A 16 4.44 19.36 -7.15
C GLU A 16 3.86 20.74 -6.84
N LEU A 17 2.54 20.86 -6.69
CA LEU A 17 1.86 22.10 -6.27
C LEU A 17 2.31 22.58 -4.88
N ILE A 18 2.72 21.67 -4.00
CA ILE A 18 3.27 22.00 -2.67
C ILE A 18 4.80 21.91 -2.64
N HIS A 19 5.44 21.98 -3.81
CA HIS A 19 6.90 21.96 -3.99
C HIS A 19 7.59 20.68 -3.49
N MET A 20 6.85 19.58 -3.37
CA MET A 20 7.43 18.25 -3.11
C MET A 20 7.78 17.58 -4.43
N LYS A 21 9.02 17.07 -4.52
CA LYS A 21 9.45 16.30 -5.69
C LYS A 21 8.82 14.91 -5.65
N ALA A 22 8.06 14.58 -6.68
CA ALA A 22 7.45 13.27 -6.87
C ALA A 22 7.79 12.71 -8.25
N ARG A 23 7.87 11.37 -8.35
CA ARG A 23 8.08 10.66 -9.62
C ARG A 23 7.05 9.56 -9.78
N VAL A 24 6.47 9.47 -10.98
CA VAL A 24 5.62 8.34 -11.34
C VAL A 24 6.44 7.30 -12.09
N GLN A 25 6.48 6.08 -11.56
CA GLN A 25 7.08 4.93 -12.20
C GLN A 25 5.99 3.90 -12.55
N SER A 26 5.92 3.50 -13.81
CA SER A 26 4.91 2.59 -14.33
C SER A 26 5.47 1.21 -14.62
N ALA A 27 4.75 0.16 -14.21
CA ALA A 27 5.05 -1.22 -14.62
C ALA A 27 4.71 -1.49 -16.10
N ILE A 28 3.81 -0.69 -16.70
CA ILE A 28 3.50 -0.73 -18.13
C ILE A 28 4.35 0.30 -18.85
N ARG A 29 5.01 -0.11 -19.93
CA ARG A 29 5.76 0.80 -20.79
C ARG A 29 4.82 1.76 -21.51
N ILE A 30 5.00 3.05 -21.26
CA ILE A 30 4.34 4.13 -21.98
C ILE A 30 5.39 5.17 -22.41
N ASP A 31 4.97 6.18 -23.17
CA ASP A 31 5.88 7.25 -23.60
C ASP A 31 6.55 7.91 -22.40
N ALA A 32 7.87 8.09 -22.47
CA ALA A 32 8.69 8.61 -21.38
C ALA A 32 8.33 10.06 -21.00
N LYS A 33 7.60 10.79 -21.85
CA LYS A 33 7.05 12.12 -21.52
C LYS A 33 5.89 12.06 -20.54
N VAL A 34 5.29 10.88 -20.33
CA VAL A 34 4.13 10.70 -19.45
C VAL A 34 4.56 10.07 -18.12
N SER A 35 5.31 8.97 -18.13
CA SER A 35 5.85 8.38 -16.90
C SER A 35 7.17 7.66 -17.13
N GLU A 36 7.99 7.56 -16.08
CA GLU A 36 9.16 6.70 -16.10
C GLU A 36 8.73 5.22 -16.08
N ASN A 37 9.50 4.33 -16.71
CA ASN A 37 9.33 2.89 -16.49
C ASN A 37 9.85 2.54 -15.10
N TYR A 38 9.16 1.63 -14.40
CA TYR A 38 9.63 1.09 -13.15
C TYR A 38 10.98 0.39 -13.34
N VAL A 39 11.98 0.88 -12.59
CA VAL A 39 13.32 0.33 -12.48
C VAL A 39 13.71 0.49 -11.02
N LEU A 40 13.96 -0.62 -10.32
CA LEU A 40 14.18 -0.65 -8.88
C LEU A 40 15.28 0.34 -8.45
N GLU A 41 16.40 0.38 -9.17
CA GLU A 41 17.52 1.27 -8.86
C GLU A 41 17.13 2.75 -8.99
N LYS A 42 16.24 3.10 -9.92
CA LYS A 42 15.75 4.47 -10.03
C LYS A 42 14.85 4.85 -8.87
N ALA A 43 13.99 3.93 -8.43
CA ALA A 43 13.13 4.13 -7.26
C ALA A 43 13.98 4.34 -6.00
N ILE A 44 14.95 3.46 -5.75
CA ILE A 44 15.88 3.58 -4.62
C ILE A 44 16.62 4.92 -4.67
N ASN A 45 17.23 5.26 -5.80
CA ASN A 45 17.95 6.54 -5.94
C ASN A 45 17.05 7.77 -5.70
N ALA A 46 15.76 7.70 -6.06
CA ALA A 46 14.82 8.79 -5.79
C ALA A 46 14.47 8.89 -4.30
N LEU A 47 14.22 7.75 -3.64
CA LEU A 47 13.97 7.68 -2.20
C LEU A 47 15.18 8.18 -1.39
N GLU A 48 16.41 7.83 -1.78
CA GLU A 48 17.64 8.31 -1.14
C GLU A 48 17.81 9.84 -1.24
N ARG A 49 17.24 10.47 -2.26
CA ARG A 49 17.19 11.93 -2.41
C ARG A 49 16.03 12.60 -1.65
N GLY A 50 15.21 11.82 -0.93
CA GLY A 50 14.01 12.30 -0.26
C GLY A 50 12.86 12.64 -1.20
N GLU A 51 12.84 12.09 -2.41
CA GLU A 51 11.76 12.27 -3.38
C GLU A 51 10.64 11.24 -3.12
N VAL A 52 9.39 11.61 -3.41
CA VAL A 52 8.26 10.68 -3.37
C VAL A 52 8.25 9.83 -4.64
N VAL A 53 8.12 8.51 -4.51
CA VAL A 53 7.95 7.60 -5.65
C VAL A 53 6.54 7.04 -5.65
N ILE A 54 5.84 7.20 -6.78
CA ILE A 54 4.47 6.76 -6.97
C ILE A 54 4.46 5.64 -8.03
N PHE A 55 3.99 4.46 -7.64
CA PHE A 55 3.94 3.30 -8.52
C PHE A 55 2.59 3.21 -9.24
N GLY A 56 2.60 3.40 -10.55
CA GLY A 56 1.44 3.27 -11.44
C GLY A 56 1.47 1.97 -12.24
N GLY A 57 0.33 1.58 -12.81
CA GLY A 57 0.28 0.43 -13.73
C GLY A 57 0.23 -0.95 -13.06
N GLY A 58 0.15 -1.05 -11.72
CA GLY A 58 0.06 -2.32 -11.00
C GLY A 58 1.33 -3.18 -11.18
N THR A 59 1.18 -4.50 -11.30
CA THR A 59 2.29 -5.40 -11.65
C THR A 59 2.61 -5.41 -13.15
N GLY A 60 1.87 -4.66 -13.96
CA GLY A 60 1.91 -4.74 -15.43
C GLY A 60 1.28 -6.01 -16.00
N ARG A 61 0.72 -6.90 -15.16
CA ARG A 61 0.12 -8.17 -15.56
C ARG A 61 -1.35 -8.26 -15.13
N PRO A 62 -2.23 -8.86 -15.94
CA PRO A 62 -3.60 -9.13 -15.51
C PRO A 62 -3.62 -10.14 -14.35
N TYR A 63 -4.78 -10.27 -13.68
CA TYR A 63 -5.05 -11.18 -12.56
C TYR A 63 -4.40 -10.82 -11.21
N PHE A 64 -3.60 -9.76 -11.15
CA PHE A 64 -3.04 -9.25 -9.90
C PHE A 64 -3.75 -7.97 -9.44
N THR A 65 -3.80 -7.78 -8.12
CA THR A 65 -4.40 -6.60 -7.51
C THR A 65 -3.36 -5.50 -7.25
N THR A 66 -3.82 -4.35 -6.80
CA THR A 66 -2.94 -3.29 -6.28
C THR A 66 -2.27 -3.70 -4.97
N ASP A 67 -2.90 -4.54 -4.15
CA ASP A 67 -2.28 -5.05 -2.91
C ASP A 67 -1.08 -5.94 -3.26
N THR A 68 -1.22 -6.82 -4.26
CA THR A 68 -0.09 -7.62 -4.74
C THR A 68 1.05 -6.75 -5.25
N THR A 69 0.71 -5.64 -5.92
CA THR A 69 1.71 -4.67 -6.41
C THR A 69 2.44 -4.01 -5.24
N ALA A 70 1.70 -3.55 -4.23
CA ALA A 70 2.25 -2.90 -3.05
C ALA A 70 3.20 -3.83 -2.30
N THR A 71 2.81 -5.10 -2.08
CA THR A 71 3.66 -6.09 -1.42
C THR A 71 4.91 -6.41 -2.24
N LEU A 72 4.78 -6.57 -3.57
CA LEU A 72 5.93 -6.83 -4.44
C LEU A 72 6.95 -5.69 -4.36
N VAL A 73 6.50 -4.46 -4.54
CA VAL A 73 7.39 -3.28 -4.52
C VAL A 73 7.99 -3.07 -3.13
N ALA A 74 7.20 -3.27 -2.06
CA ALA A 74 7.72 -3.22 -0.69
C ALA A 74 8.82 -4.26 -0.45
N SER A 75 8.65 -5.47 -1.00
CA SER A 75 9.67 -6.53 -0.93
C SER A 75 10.94 -6.16 -1.70
N GLU A 76 10.82 -5.61 -2.91
CA GLU A 76 11.95 -5.22 -3.76
C GLU A 76 12.73 -4.04 -3.15
N LEU A 77 12.01 -3.07 -2.58
CA LEU A 77 12.58 -1.92 -1.89
C LEU A 77 13.10 -2.24 -0.49
N LYS A 78 12.78 -3.43 0.05
CA LYS A 78 13.01 -3.80 1.46
C LYS A 78 12.41 -2.76 2.42
N ALA A 79 11.18 -2.35 2.15
CA ALA A 79 10.47 -1.40 2.99
C ALA A 79 10.24 -1.99 4.40
N ASP A 80 10.42 -1.16 5.43
CA ASP A 80 10.23 -1.57 6.82
C ASP A 80 8.77 -1.92 7.14
N LEU A 81 7.83 -1.24 6.47
CA LEU A 81 6.41 -1.31 6.79
C LEU A 81 5.52 -0.93 5.60
N ILE A 82 4.40 -1.64 5.44
CA ILE A 82 3.29 -1.22 4.58
C ILE A 82 2.22 -0.50 5.41
N LEU A 83 1.85 0.71 4.99
CA LEU A 83 0.71 1.44 5.53
C LEU A 83 -0.52 1.22 4.64
N LEU A 84 -1.50 0.45 5.11
CA LEU A 84 -2.74 0.17 4.43
C LEU A 84 -3.86 1.06 4.97
N GLY A 85 -4.07 2.21 4.31
CA GLY A 85 -5.21 3.08 4.57
C GLY A 85 -6.49 2.50 3.98
N LYS A 86 -7.51 2.26 4.81
CA LYS A 86 -8.87 1.92 4.38
C LYS A 86 -9.76 3.14 4.54
N ASN A 87 -10.73 3.30 3.64
CA ASN A 87 -11.70 4.39 3.74
C ASN A 87 -12.78 4.01 4.76
N GLY A 88 -12.81 4.59 5.95
CA GLY A 88 -13.92 4.43 6.89
C GLY A 88 -13.92 3.09 7.64
N VAL A 89 -12.74 2.46 7.77
CA VAL A 89 -12.51 1.25 8.56
C VAL A 89 -11.14 1.39 9.23
N ASP A 90 -11.09 1.27 10.55
CA ASP A 90 -9.94 1.58 11.41
C ASP A 90 -9.05 0.35 11.74
N GLY A 91 -9.19 -0.73 10.98
CA GLY A 91 -8.40 -1.94 11.18
C GLY A 91 -8.93 -3.16 10.45
N ILE A 92 -8.47 -4.32 10.89
CA ILE A 92 -8.91 -5.63 10.40
C ILE A 92 -9.93 -6.19 11.38
N TYR A 93 -11.02 -6.72 10.83
CA TYR A 93 -12.13 -7.29 11.57
C TYR A 93 -12.36 -8.75 11.17
N ASP A 94 -12.97 -9.53 12.05
CA ASP A 94 -13.38 -10.92 11.79
C ASP A 94 -14.54 -11.04 10.76
N ALA A 95 -15.33 -9.98 10.61
CA ALA A 95 -16.36 -9.81 9.60
C ALA A 95 -16.42 -8.33 9.15
N ASP A 96 -17.06 -8.05 8.01
CA ASP A 96 -17.21 -6.65 7.56
C ASP A 96 -18.02 -5.84 8.59
N PRO A 97 -17.42 -4.83 9.26
CA PRO A 97 -18.09 -4.08 10.32
C PRO A 97 -19.26 -3.22 9.80
N ARG A 98 -19.33 -2.98 8.49
CA ARG A 98 -20.46 -2.27 7.86
C ARG A 98 -21.69 -3.13 7.73
N LEU A 99 -21.50 -4.44 7.59
CA LEU A 99 -22.57 -5.42 7.41
C LEU A 99 -22.92 -6.12 8.73
N HIS A 100 -21.92 -6.30 9.61
CA HIS A 100 -22.02 -7.06 10.84
C HIS A 100 -21.68 -6.17 12.05
N LYS A 101 -22.71 -5.71 12.77
CA LYS A 101 -22.54 -4.86 13.97
C LYS A 101 -21.77 -5.54 15.11
N ALA A 102 -21.69 -6.87 15.10
CA ALA A 102 -20.97 -7.65 16.10
C ALA A 102 -19.51 -7.94 15.70
N ALA A 103 -19.05 -7.41 14.55
CA ALA A 103 -17.68 -7.61 14.08
C ALA A 103 -16.67 -7.09 15.11
N ARG A 104 -15.62 -7.89 15.33
CA ARG A 104 -14.57 -7.60 16.31
C ARG A 104 -13.29 -7.25 15.58
N ARG A 105 -12.73 -6.09 15.94
CA ARG A 105 -11.43 -5.63 15.45
C ARG A 105 -10.32 -6.43 16.12
N PHE A 106 -9.28 -6.75 15.36
CA PHE A 106 -8.03 -7.26 15.90
C PHE A 106 -7.10 -6.11 16.24
N ASP A 107 -6.43 -6.13 17.40
CA ASP A 107 -5.34 -5.19 17.68
C ASP A 107 -4.05 -5.61 16.95
N ALA A 108 -3.77 -6.92 16.94
CA ALA A 108 -2.71 -7.54 16.18
C ALA A 108 -3.18 -8.87 15.58
N ILE A 109 -2.65 -9.22 14.40
CA ILE A 109 -2.95 -10.47 13.71
C ILE A 109 -1.73 -10.91 12.88
N THR A 110 -1.54 -12.21 12.69
CA THR A 110 -0.47 -12.72 11.81
C THR A 110 -0.94 -12.90 10.38
N TRP A 111 -0.01 -12.93 9.42
CA TRP A 111 -0.33 -13.28 8.04
C TRP A 111 -0.96 -14.66 7.90
N ASP A 112 -0.47 -15.64 8.69
CA ASP A 112 -1.06 -16.99 8.70
C ASP A 112 -2.50 -16.98 9.22
N GLN A 113 -2.81 -16.18 10.25
CA GLN A 113 -4.18 -16.03 10.75
C GLN A 113 -5.08 -15.39 9.69
N ILE A 114 -4.62 -14.36 8.98
CA ILE A 114 -5.39 -13.74 7.88
C ILE A 114 -5.73 -14.78 6.81
N LEU A 115 -4.77 -15.62 6.42
CA LEU A 115 -4.95 -16.67 5.41
C LEU A 115 -5.88 -17.79 5.92
N GLN A 116 -5.68 -18.27 7.15
CA GLN A 116 -6.48 -19.35 7.76
C GLN A 116 -7.94 -18.95 7.97
N LEU A 117 -8.17 -17.71 8.43
CA LEU A 117 -9.51 -17.16 8.66
C LEU A 117 -10.14 -16.60 7.38
N ASN A 118 -9.41 -16.61 6.25
CA ASN A 118 -9.85 -16.08 4.96
C ASN A 118 -10.37 -14.63 5.05
N LEU A 119 -9.70 -13.80 5.87
CA LEU A 119 -10.10 -12.41 6.09
C LEU A 119 -9.86 -11.59 4.82
N LYS A 120 -10.88 -10.83 4.40
CA LYS A 120 -10.86 -10.04 3.15
C LYS A 120 -10.14 -8.70 3.31
N VAL A 121 -8.92 -8.72 3.84
CA VAL A 121 -8.10 -7.51 4.07
C VAL A 121 -7.35 -7.11 2.81
N ILE A 122 -6.58 -8.07 2.28
CA ILE A 122 -5.87 -8.04 1.00
C ILE A 122 -6.04 -9.40 0.31
N ASP A 123 -5.69 -9.50 -0.96
CA ASP A 123 -5.75 -10.79 -1.66
C ASP A 123 -4.72 -11.80 -1.11
N ALA A 124 -5.02 -13.10 -1.26
CA ALA A 124 -4.21 -14.17 -0.69
C ALA A 124 -2.77 -14.23 -1.25
N THR A 125 -2.56 -13.78 -2.49
CA THR A 125 -1.23 -13.73 -3.10
C THR A 125 -0.38 -12.65 -2.44
N ALA A 126 -0.95 -11.46 -2.23
CA ALA A 126 -0.31 -10.38 -1.50
C ALA A 126 0.02 -10.79 -0.05
N ALA A 127 -0.93 -11.43 0.66
CA ALA A 127 -0.70 -11.90 2.03
C ALA A 127 0.42 -12.95 2.12
N SER A 128 0.44 -13.93 1.21
CA SER A 128 1.49 -14.96 1.18
C SER A 128 2.87 -14.34 0.89
N MET A 129 2.94 -13.42 -0.07
CA MET A 129 4.18 -12.73 -0.41
C MET A 129 4.69 -11.86 0.75
N ALA A 130 3.80 -11.17 1.47
CA ALA A 130 4.16 -10.35 2.62
C ALA A 130 4.71 -11.21 3.76
N ARG A 131 4.07 -12.35 4.03
CA ARG A 131 4.56 -13.34 5.00
C ARG A 131 5.94 -13.85 4.66
N ASP A 132 6.14 -14.30 3.42
CA ASP A 132 7.38 -14.97 3.00
C ASP A 132 8.57 -13.99 2.99
N ASN A 133 8.31 -12.69 2.82
CA ASN A 133 9.32 -11.63 2.87
C ASN A 133 9.38 -10.89 4.21
N ASN A 134 8.67 -11.37 5.25
CA ASN A 134 8.61 -10.76 6.58
C ASN A 134 8.21 -9.27 6.59
N ILE A 135 7.30 -8.88 5.70
CA ILE A 135 6.83 -7.50 5.61
C ILE A 135 5.76 -7.27 6.67
N GLU A 136 5.96 -6.27 7.53
CA GLU A 136 4.93 -5.81 8.47
C GLU A 136 3.91 -4.93 7.76
N LEU A 137 2.67 -4.90 8.27
CA LEU A 137 1.62 -4.01 7.76
C LEU A 137 0.85 -3.37 8.91
N ILE A 138 0.48 -2.10 8.75
CA ILE A 138 -0.48 -1.41 9.62
C ILE A 138 -1.73 -1.08 8.81
N CYS A 139 -2.90 -1.54 9.27
CA CYS A 139 -4.20 -1.23 8.69
C CYS A 139 -4.94 -0.20 9.56
N PHE A 140 -5.36 0.91 8.98
CA PHE A 140 -5.98 2.05 9.69
C PHE A 140 -6.95 2.83 8.79
N ASP A 141 -7.74 3.73 9.37
CA ASP A 141 -8.64 4.59 8.60
C ASP A 141 -7.90 5.82 8.06
N ILE A 142 -7.83 5.96 6.73
CA ILE A 142 -7.14 7.09 6.08
C ILE A 142 -7.93 8.41 6.19
N ASN A 143 -9.22 8.35 6.51
CA ASN A 143 -10.06 9.54 6.63
C ASN A 143 -9.88 10.29 7.95
N GLU A 144 -9.20 9.68 8.93
CA GLU A 144 -8.85 10.39 10.14
C GLU A 144 -7.91 11.56 9.86
N LYS A 145 -8.04 12.63 10.67
CA LYS A 145 -7.13 13.77 10.57
C LYS A 145 -5.69 13.32 10.82
N ASP A 146 -4.79 13.73 9.93
CA ASP A 146 -3.35 13.44 9.98
C ASP A 146 -3.04 11.93 10.03
N ALA A 147 -3.91 11.09 9.45
CA ALA A 147 -3.87 9.64 9.60
C ALA A 147 -2.52 9.01 9.27
N LEU A 148 -1.86 9.41 8.17
CA LEU A 148 -0.55 8.88 7.79
C LEU A 148 0.53 9.17 8.86
N MET A 149 0.59 10.40 9.37
CA MET A 149 1.55 10.77 10.42
C MET A 149 1.26 10.09 11.76
N ARG A 150 -0.01 9.88 12.07
CA ARG A 150 -0.42 9.17 13.29
C ARG A 150 -0.18 7.66 13.16
N ALA A 151 -0.31 7.08 11.97
CA ALA A 151 0.00 5.68 11.71
C ALA A 151 1.49 5.39 11.89
N THR A 152 2.39 6.26 11.42
CA THR A 152 3.85 6.08 11.60
C THR A 152 4.30 6.22 13.05
N THR A 153 3.55 6.94 13.89
CA THR A 153 3.85 7.14 15.32
C THR A 153 3.07 6.20 16.24
N GLY A 154 2.17 5.37 15.69
CA GLY A 154 1.28 4.49 16.46
C GLY A 154 0.15 5.23 17.22
N ALA A 155 -0.07 6.51 16.95
CA ALA A 155 -1.04 7.38 17.63
C ALA A 155 -2.44 7.34 16.98
N ILE A 156 -2.75 6.30 16.21
CA ILE A 156 -4.05 6.06 15.55
C ILE A 156 -4.57 4.67 15.90
N THR A 157 -5.88 4.50 15.91
CA THR A 157 -6.46 3.15 15.98
C THR A 157 -6.07 2.37 14.73
N HIS A 158 -5.48 1.20 14.93
CA HIS A 158 -4.99 0.38 13.83
C HIS A 158 -4.92 -1.08 14.23
N THR A 159 -4.83 -1.95 13.22
CA THR A 159 -4.40 -3.33 13.40
C THR A 159 -2.99 -3.51 12.89
N LYS A 160 -2.10 -4.08 13.72
CA LYS A 160 -0.77 -4.49 13.28
C LYS A 160 -0.81 -5.90 12.71
N VAL A 161 -0.24 -6.08 11.51
CA VAL A 161 -0.04 -7.39 10.90
C VAL A 161 1.44 -7.74 10.96
N THR A 162 1.74 -8.88 11.58
CA THR A 162 3.10 -9.41 11.68
C THR A 162 3.21 -10.75 10.98
N ARG A 163 4.42 -11.30 10.95
CA ARG A 163 4.65 -12.70 10.62
C ARG A 163 3.75 -13.62 11.43
#